data_AF-W4F3F9-F1
#
_entry.id   AF-W4F3F9-F1
#
_cell.length_a   1.000
_cell.length_b   1.000
_cell.length_c   1.000
_cell.angle_alpha   90.00
_cell.angle_beta   90.00
_cell.angle_gamma   90.00
#
_symmetry.space_group_name_H-M   'P 1'
#
loop_
_entity.id
_entity.type
_entity.pdbx_description
1 polymer ?
#
loop_
_entity_poly.entity_id
_entity_poly.type
_entity_poly.pdbx_seq_one_letter_code
_entity_poly.pdbx_strand_id
1 'polypeptide(L)'
;MLSQKLFVATLTALFTFFILPLFFIEVNANDYFIIGFVVSSVTIPFIFTFGLLSSMFIENFCYKYHLKKIISFLLHIVSGVICLMIFAVYNFIAGGSPEGYIQTGLMIALLCVTVFFCIDIVMKKISKRADSL
;
A
#
# COMPACT_ATOMS: atom_id res chain seq x y z
N MET A 1 1.48 -18.76 -1.62
CA MET A 1 0.66 -17.54 -1.77
C MET A 1 0.77 -16.63 -0.56
N LEU A 2 0.36 -17.06 0.65
CA LEU A 2 0.45 -16.23 1.86
C LEU A 2 1.89 -15.79 2.19
N SER A 3 2.85 -16.69 2.18
CA SER A 3 4.28 -16.39 2.41
C SER A 3 4.82 -15.32 1.46
N GLN A 4 4.47 -15.43 0.18
CA GLN A 4 4.83 -14.44 -0.83
C GLN A 4 4.18 -13.08 -0.56
N LYS A 5 2.89 -13.04 -0.22
CA LYS A 5 2.20 -11.79 0.13
C LYS A 5 2.76 -11.13 1.38
N LEU A 6 3.11 -11.92 2.40
CA LEU A 6 3.79 -11.44 3.60
C LEU A 6 5.15 -10.82 3.26
N PHE A 7 5.90 -11.45 2.36
CA PHE A 7 7.18 -10.90 1.91
C PHE A 7 7.01 -9.59 1.12
N VAL A 8 6.04 -9.53 0.21
CA VAL A 8 5.72 -8.29 -0.54
C VAL A 8 5.27 -7.19 0.42
N ALA A 9 4.41 -7.50 1.40
CA ALA A 9 3.97 -6.58 2.44
C ALA A 9 5.16 -6.06 3.29
N THR A 10 6.11 -6.94 3.63
CA THR A 10 7.32 -6.59 4.36
C THR A 10 8.21 -5.64 3.57
N LEU A 11 8.48 -5.93 2.30
CA LEU A 11 9.26 -5.04 1.44
C LEU A 11 8.57 -3.69 1.22
N THR A 12 7.25 -3.71 1.06
CA THR A 12 6.46 -2.48 0.95
C THR A 12 6.56 -1.66 2.23
N ALA A 13 6.42 -2.30 3.40
CA ALA A 13 6.57 -1.64 4.70
C ALA A 13 7.97 -1.04 4.90
N LEU A 14 9.03 -1.77 4.51
CA LEU A 14 10.40 -1.26 4.54
C LEU A 14 10.56 -0.04 3.63
N PHE A 15 10.04 -0.12 2.40
CA PHE A 15 10.06 1.01 1.46
C PHE A 15 9.32 2.21 2.04
N THR A 16 8.11 2.01 2.56
CA THR A 16 7.30 3.07 3.16
C THR A 16 7.98 3.66 4.40
N PHE A 17 8.65 2.87 5.22
CA PHE A 17 9.33 3.37 6.42
C PHE A 17 10.60 4.17 6.11
N PHE A 18 11.45 3.66 5.23
CA PHE A 18 12.76 4.27 4.98
C PHE A 18 12.74 5.32 3.86
N ILE A 19 11.92 5.14 2.84
CA ILE A 19 11.96 5.95 1.62
C ILE A 19 10.87 7.02 1.61
N LEU A 20 9.65 6.70 2.08
CA LEU A 20 8.55 7.67 2.07
C LEU A 20 8.86 8.98 2.83
N PRO A 21 9.44 8.95 4.04
CA PRO A 21 9.72 10.19 4.77
C PRO A 21 10.74 11.10 4.07
N LEU A 22 11.61 10.55 3.21
CA LEU A 22 12.61 11.33 2.46
C LEU A 22 11.96 12.33 1.50
N PHE A 23 10.75 12.05 1.00
CA PHE A 23 10.01 12.96 0.13
C PHE A 23 9.47 14.21 0.85
N PHE A 24 9.57 14.26 2.17
CA PHE A 24 9.05 15.34 3.00
C PHE A 24 10.13 16.01 3.87
N ILE A 25 11.41 15.64 3.70
CA ILE A 25 12.54 16.17 4.47
C ILE A 25 12.76 17.67 4.23
N GLU A 26 12.41 18.20 3.06
CA GLU A 26 12.71 19.58 2.67
C GLU A 26 11.98 20.65 3.50
N VAL A 27 10.98 20.25 4.31
CA VAL A 27 10.13 21.18 5.07
C VAL A 27 10.65 21.42 6.50
N ASN A 28 11.05 20.37 7.22
CA ASN A 28 11.65 20.46 8.55
C ASN A 28 12.33 19.14 8.95
N ALA A 29 13.46 19.18 9.66
CA ALA A 29 14.17 17.96 10.11
C ALA A 29 13.34 17.10 11.08
N ASN A 30 12.42 17.72 11.84
CA ASN A 30 11.49 17.01 12.71
C ASN A 30 10.41 16.22 11.93
N ASP A 31 10.10 16.61 10.70
CA ASP A 31 9.04 15.99 9.91
C ASP A 31 9.40 14.56 9.51
N TYR A 32 10.70 14.29 9.30
CA TYR A 32 11.18 12.93 9.05
C TYR A 32 10.80 11.96 10.17
N PHE A 33 11.03 12.35 11.43
CA PHE A 33 10.73 11.51 12.59
C PHE A 33 9.22 11.37 12.81
N ILE A 34 8.45 12.44 12.64
CA ILE A 34 6.99 12.43 12.77
C ILE A 34 6.38 11.51 11.71
N ILE A 35 6.80 11.62 10.46
CA ILE A 35 6.30 10.79 9.36
C ILE A 35 6.73 9.33 9.57
N GLY A 36 7.98 9.08 9.96
CA GLY A 36 8.44 7.73 10.30
C GLY A 36 7.61 7.09 11.42
N PHE A 37 7.28 7.85 12.46
CA PHE A 37 6.42 7.41 13.54
C PHE A 37 5.00 7.08 13.04
N VAL A 38 4.38 7.95 12.25
CA VAL A 38 3.05 7.73 11.66
C VAL A 38 3.06 6.48 10.75
N VAL A 39 4.09 6.32 9.92
CA VAL A 39 4.24 5.15 9.06
C VAL A 39 4.32 3.88 9.91
N SER A 40 5.14 3.86 10.96
CA SER A 40 5.29 2.68 11.82
C SER A 40 4.05 2.32 12.63
N SER A 41 3.32 3.32 13.14
CA SER A 41 2.19 3.14 14.06
C SER A 41 0.86 2.94 13.35
N VAL A 42 0.72 3.45 12.12
CA VAL A 42 -0.52 3.39 11.36
C VAL A 42 -0.34 2.64 10.06
N THR A 43 0.56 3.10 9.17
CA THR A 43 0.64 2.59 7.80
C THR A 43 1.09 1.12 7.75
N ILE A 44 2.12 0.75 8.50
CA ILE A 44 2.63 -0.64 8.53
C ILE A 44 1.56 -1.62 9.05
N PRO A 45 0.93 -1.41 10.22
CA PRO A 45 -0.19 -2.25 10.66
C PRO A 45 -1.30 -2.36 9.61
N PHE A 46 -1.61 -1.27 8.92
CA PHE A 46 -2.64 -1.26 7.89
C PHE A 46 -2.26 -2.09 6.64
N ILE A 47 -0.99 -2.05 6.22
CA ILE A 47 -0.46 -2.88 5.13
C ILE A 47 -0.61 -4.37 5.48
N PHE A 48 -0.24 -4.76 6.70
CA PHE A 48 -0.28 -6.17 7.13
C PHE A 48 -1.70 -6.69 7.46
N THR A 49 -2.63 -5.80 7.74
CA THR A 49 -4.04 -6.17 7.99
C THR A 49 -4.85 -6.01 6.71
N PHE A 50 -5.31 -4.80 6.40
CA PHE A 50 -6.20 -4.53 5.28
C PHE A 50 -5.53 -4.77 3.93
N GLY A 51 -4.28 -4.32 3.76
CA GLY A 51 -3.56 -4.44 2.49
C GLY A 51 -3.32 -5.91 2.08
N LEU A 52 -2.89 -6.74 3.03
CA LEU A 52 -2.65 -8.16 2.79
C LEU A 52 -3.96 -8.91 2.51
N LEU A 53 -5.00 -8.68 3.31
CA LEU A 53 -6.31 -9.29 3.12
C LEU A 53 -6.95 -8.89 1.79
N SER A 54 -6.93 -7.60 1.44
CA SER A 54 -7.46 -7.11 0.17
C SER A 54 -6.69 -7.69 -1.01
N SER A 55 -5.36 -7.83 -0.92
CA SER A 55 -4.56 -8.46 -1.97
C SER A 55 -4.92 -9.93 -2.19
N MET A 56 -5.08 -10.69 -1.10
CA MET A 56 -5.50 -12.09 -1.20
C MET A 56 -6.90 -12.22 -1.81
N PHE A 57 -7.83 -11.35 -1.41
CA PHE A 57 -9.19 -11.33 -1.93
C PHE A 57 -9.22 -10.98 -3.42
N ILE A 58 -8.53 -9.91 -3.82
CA ILE A 58 -8.43 -9.46 -5.22
C ILE A 58 -7.81 -10.56 -6.08
N GLU A 59 -6.76 -11.22 -5.61
CA GLU A 59 -6.11 -12.29 -6.37
C GLU A 59 -7.03 -13.50 -6.56
N ASN A 60 -7.73 -13.91 -5.50
CA ASN A 60 -8.69 -15.00 -5.58
C ASN A 60 -9.87 -14.65 -6.50
N PHE A 61 -10.36 -13.41 -6.44
CA PHE A 61 -11.39 -12.89 -7.34
C PHE A 61 -10.91 -12.90 -8.79
N CYS A 62 -9.72 -12.35 -9.09
CA CYS A 62 -9.17 -12.34 -10.43
C CYS A 62 -8.91 -13.75 -10.98
N TYR A 63 -8.49 -14.69 -10.13
CA TYR A 63 -8.33 -16.09 -10.51
C TYR A 63 -9.67 -16.73 -10.87
N LYS A 64 -10.68 -16.57 -10.00
CA LYS A 64 -12.03 -17.13 -10.19
C LYS A 64 -12.71 -16.66 -11.48
N TYR A 65 -12.48 -15.41 -11.88
CA TYR A 65 -13.08 -14.80 -13.06
C TYR A 65 -12.13 -14.68 -14.27
N HIS A 66 -10.95 -15.33 -14.22
CA HIS A 66 -9.94 -15.30 -15.28
C HIS A 66 -9.57 -13.87 -15.76
N LEU A 67 -9.51 -12.93 -14.82
CA LEU A 67 -9.30 -11.51 -15.12
C LEU A 67 -7.83 -11.22 -15.46
N LYS A 68 -7.61 -10.26 -16.38
CA LYS A 68 -6.27 -9.81 -16.77
C LYS A 68 -5.57 -9.12 -15.58
N LYS A 69 -4.24 -9.15 -15.59
CA LYS A 69 -3.40 -8.51 -14.53
C LYS A 69 -3.68 -7.01 -14.35
N ILE A 70 -4.03 -6.29 -15.41
CA ILE A 70 -4.43 -4.88 -15.36
C ILE A 70 -5.66 -4.68 -14.46
N ILE A 71 -6.61 -5.62 -14.46
CA ILE A 71 -7.81 -5.53 -13.63
C ILE A 71 -7.45 -5.72 -12.14
N SER A 72 -6.52 -6.63 -11.83
CA SER A 72 -5.99 -6.77 -10.46
C SER A 72 -5.32 -5.48 -9.96
N PHE A 73 -4.57 -4.79 -10.82
CA PHE A 73 -3.99 -3.49 -10.50
C PHE A 73 -5.06 -2.43 -10.20
N LEU A 74 -6.07 -2.33 -11.07
CA LEU A 74 -7.18 -1.39 -10.89
C LEU A 74 -7.95 -1.67 -9.59
N LEU A 75 -8.20 -2.94 -9.25
CA LEU A 75 -8.85 -3.32 -7.99
C LEU A 75 -7.99 -2.93 -6.77
N HIS A 76 -6.67 -3.02 -6.88
CA HIS A 76 -5.76 -2.55 -5.83
C HIS A 76 -5.80 -1.02 -5.65
N ILE A 77 -5.85 -0.26 -6.75
CA ILE A 77 -6.05 1.21 -6.69
C ILE A 77 -7.39 1.52 -6.04
N VAL A 78 -8.48 0.88 -6.46
CA VAL A 78 -9.82 1.09 -5.88
C VAL A 78 -9.82 0.77 -4.39
N SER A 79 -9.17 -0.32 -3.96
CA SER A 79 -9.01 -0.65 -2.54
C SER A 79 -8.25 0.43 -1.77
N GLY A 80 -7.18 0.98 -2.35
CA GLY A 80 -6.44 2.11 -1.76
C GLY A 80 -7.28 3.39 -1.65
N VAL A 81 -8.07 3.70 -2.68
CA VAL A 81 -8.98 4.86 -2.67
C VAL A 81 -10.08 4.70 -1.62
N ILE A 82 -10.68 3.51 -1.50
CA ILE A 82 -11.68 3.22 -0.46
C ILE A 82 -11.07 3.43 0.93
N CYS A 83 -9.86 2.92 1.15
CA CYS A 83 -9.14 3.12 2.40
C CYS A 83 -8.91 4.62 2.70
N LEU A 84 -8.43 5.38 1.72
CA LEU A 84 -8.23 6.82 1.86
C LEU A 84 -9.54 7.54 2.21
N MET A 85 -10.64 7.19 1.56
CA MET A 85 -11.95 7.78 1.82
C MET A 85 -12.41 7.51 3.26
N ILE A 86 -12.19 6.30 3.78
CA ILE A 86 -12.50 5.97 5.18
C ILE A 86 -11.70 6.88 6.15
N PHE A 87 -10.40 7.05 5.90
CA PHE A 87 -9.56 7.91 6.73
C PHE A 87 -9.92 9.39 6.61
N ALA A 88 -10.28 9.86 5.41
CA ALA A 88 -10.73 11.23 5.19
C ALA A 88 -12.04 11.53 5.96
N VAL A 89 -13.00 10.59 5.95
CA VAL A 89 -14.25 10.69 6.72
C VAL A 89 -13.95 10.67 8.22
N TYR A 90 -13.07 9.78 8.69
CA TYR A 90 -12.67 9.74 10.10
C TYR A 90 -12.06 11.07 10.56
N ASN A 91 -11.14 11.65 9.77
CA ASN A 91 -10.52 12.93 10.08
C ASN A 91 -11.55 14.07 10.13
N PHE A 92 -12.49 14.09 9.18
CA PHE A 92 -13.59 15.05 9.18
C PHE A 92 -14.46 14.96 10.44
N ILE A 93 -14.84 13.75 10.86
CA ILE A 93 -15.63 13.53 12.10
C ILE A 93 -14.83 13.92 13.35
N ALA A 94 -13.52 13.74 13.34
CA ALA A 94 -12.62 14.13 14.43
C ALA A 94 -12.34 15.64 14.50
N GLY A 95 -12.95 16.45 13.62
CA GLY A 95 -12.84 17.91 13.61
C GLY A 95 -11.66 18.46 12.81
N GLY A 96 -10.98 17.63 12.01
CA GLY A 96 -9.91 18.08 11.11
C GLY A 96 -10.43 18.48 9.72
N SER A 97 -9.58 19.16 8.93
CA SER A 97 -9.90 19.51 7.54
C SER A 97 -9.45 18.41 6.57
N PRO A 98 -10.32 17.94 5.67
CA PRO A 98 -10.01 16.80 4.81
C PRO A 98 -9.15 17.18 3.59
N GLU A 99 -9.12 18.44 3.17
CA GLU A 99 -8.56 18.87 1.87
C GLU A 99 -7.06 18.54 1.71
N GLY A 100 -6.21 18.99 2.64
CA GLY A 100 -4.76 18.71 2.59
C GLY A 100 -4.42 17.23 2.85
N TYR A 101 -5.28 16.55 3.62
CA TYR A 101 -5.14 15.13 3.94
C TYR A 101 -5.46 14.24 2.73
N ILE A 102 -6.50 14.59 1.97
CA ILE A 102 -6.91 13.84 0.78
C ILE A 102 -5.81 13.90 -0.28
N GLN A 103 -5.28 15.08 -0.61
CA GLN A 103 -4.27 15.20 -1.67
C GLN A 103 -2.99 14.43 -1.33
N THR A 104 -2.45 14.67 -0.13
CA THR A 104 -1.21 14.02 0.33
C THR A 104 -1.43 12.51 0.51
N GLY A 105 -2.55 12.12 1.11
CA GLY A 105 -2.91 10.72 1.31
C GLY A 105 -3.13 9.96 0.00
N LEU A 106 -3.68 10.60 -1.03
CA LEU A 106 -3.87 9.99 -2.35
C LEU A 106 -2.53 9.75 -3.05
N MET A 107 -1.58 10.68 -2.93
CA MET A 107 -0.23 10.48 -3.45
C MET A 107 0.49 9.33 -2.75
N ILE A 108 0.43 9.28 -1.42
CA ILE A 108 1.04 8.21 -0.62
C ILE A 108 0.40 6.85 -0.92
N ALA A 109 -0.93 6.80 -0.99
CA ALA A 109 -1.67 5.58 -1.29
C ALA A 109 -1.34 5.04 -2.68
N LEU A 110 -1.32 5.91 -3.70
CA LEU A 110 -0.91 5.53 -5.05
C LEU A 110 0.53 5.00 -5.10
N LEU A 111 1.46 5.66 -4.41
CA LEU A 111 2.86 5.22 -4.34
C LEU A 111 2.95 3.84 -3.68
N CYS A 112 2.33 3.65 -2.52
CA CYS A 112 2.36 2.38 -1.78
C CYS A 112 1.71 1.24 -2.58
N VAL A 113 0.56 1.48 -3.19
CA VAL A 113 -0.12 0.49 -4.05
C VAL A 113 0.74 0.13 -5.25
N THR A 114 1.38 1.11 -5.89
CA THR A 114 2.27 0.89 -7.04
C THR A 114 3.49 0.08 -6.65
N VAL A 115 4.16 0.44 -5.57
CA VAL A 115 5.33 -0.28 -5.04
C VAL A 115 4.95 -1.72 -4.70
N PHE A 116 3.87 -1.92 -3.94
CA PHE A 116 3.36 -3.24 -3.59
C PHE A 116 3.10 -4.09 -4.84
N PHE A 117 2.42 -3.53 -5.84
CA PHE A 117 2.07 -4.26 -7.06
C PHE A 117 3.29 -4.59 -7.92
N CYS A 118 4.25 -3.66 -8.04
CA CYS A 118 5.51 -3.89 -8.74
C CYS A 118 6.29 -5.05 -8.09
N ILE A 119 6.43 -5.04 -6.76
CA ILE A 119 7.10 -6.10 -6.02
C ILE A 119 6.35 -7.42 -6.17
N ASP A 120 5.01 -7.44 -6.07
CA ASP A 120 4.20 -8.64 -6.26
C ASP A 120 4.40 -9.27 -7.64
N ILE A 121 4.41 -8.45 -8.71
CA ILE A 121 4.68 -8.94 -10.08
C ILE A 121 6.08 -9.54 -10.21
N VAL A 122 7.10 -8.83 -9.71
CA VAL A 122 8.50 -9.28 -9.81
C VAL A 122 8.66 -10.61 -9.07
N MET A 123 8.15 -10.70 -7.84
CA MET A 123 8.22 -11.93 -7.05
C MET A 123 7.48 -13.09 -7.70
N LYS A 124 6.31 -12.84 -8.32
CA LYS A 124 5.57 -13.87 -9.08
C LYS A 124 6.36 -14.37 -10.29
N LYS A 125 7.09 -13.50 -10.98
CA LYS A 125 7.96 -13.91 -12.10
C LYS A 125 9.13 -14.75 -11.63
N ILE A 126 9.77 -14.38 -10.52
CA ILE A 126 10.90 -15.11 -9.94
C ILE A 126 10.47 -16.50 -9.48
N SER A 127 9.37 -16.61 -8.72
CA SER A 127 8.84 -17.89 -8.25
C SER A 127 8.54 -18.85 -9.42
N LYS A 128 7.83 -18.37 -10.46
CA LYS A 128 7.52 -19.19 -11.63
C LYS A 128 8.75 -19.70 -12.38
N ARG A 129 9.84 -18.93 -12.38
CA ARG A 129 11.09 -19.33 -13.00
C ARG A 129 11.82 -20.39 -12.16
N ALA A 130 11.77 -20.28 -10.84
CA ALA A 130 12.34 -21.26 -9.92
C ALA A 130 11.63 -22.62 -10.01
N ASP A 131 10.31 -22.62 -10.17
CA ASP A 131 9.51 -23.86 -10.29
C ASP A 131 9.69 -24.57 -11.67
N SER A 132 10.34 -23.92 -12.63
CA SER A 132 10.57 -24.43 -14.00
C SER A 132 11.98 -24.96 -14.26
N LEU A 133 12.85 -24.92 -13.25
CA LEU A 133 14.23 -25.44 -13.26
C LEU A 133 14.28 -26.75 -12.45
#